data_AF-A0AAW6DGH3-F1
#
_entry.id   AF-A0AAW6DGH3-F1
#
_cell.length_a   1.000
_cell.length_b   1.000
_cell.length_c   1.000
_cell.angle_alpha   90.00
_cell.angle_beta   90.00
_cell.angle_gamma   90.00
#
_symmetry.space_group_name_H-M   'P 1'
#
loop_
_entity.id
_entity.type
_entity.pdbx_description
1 polymer ?
#
loop_
_entity_poly.entity_id
_entity_poly.type
_entity_poly.pdbx_seq_one_letter_code
_entity_poly.pdbx_strand_id
1 'polypeptide(L)'
;MNKKKIGEIIKTEREKRDLTQCELGIELGQTEESAQTRISKIEKGLLTPNIDELIKLSLLFNVSTDYLLGISSRKNNSTQITVSDAFRNLFELEKLGLSIHIEARKEIEPHPYTGDPYTVNIEDVMITFNNKQIDDKLKEWKAVKETCEGESKGDVYKKLYKAWENDILKDDTLLWENTNQILDDIFGNEIPFN
;
A
#
# COMPACT_ATOMS: atom_id res chain seq x y z
N MET A 1 -6.33 21.79 19.15
CA MET A 1 -5.23 21.03 18.52
C MET A 1 -4.17 20.71 19.57
N ASN A 2 -3.90 19.45 19.87
CA ASN A 2 -2.93 19.05 20.90
C ASN A 2 -1.52 18.96 20.29
N LYS A 3 -0.74 20.05 20.38
CA LYS A 3 0.61 20.14 19.78
C LYS A 3 1.58 19.08 20.30
N LYS A 4 1.46 18.70 21.56
CA LYS A 4 2.30 17.67 22.18
C LYS A 4 2.03 16.30 21.56
N LYS A 5 0.76 15.95 21.36
CA LYS A 5 0.35 14.71 20.67
C LYS A 5 0.90 14.64 19.24
N ILE A 6 0.83 15.73 18.49
CA ILE A 6 1.39 15.82 17.12
C ILE A 6 2.90 15.54 17.15
N GLY A 7 3.61 16.19 18.08
CA GLY A 7 5.05 15.99 18.26
C GLY A 7 5.41 14.55 18.62
N GLU A 8 4.64 13.90 19.49
CA GLU A 8 4.81 12.49 19.86
C GLU A 8 4.59 11.53 18.68
N ILE A 9 3.57 11.78 17.85
CA ILE A 9 3.30 10.99 16.63
C ILE A 9 4.45 11.12 15.63
N ILE A 10 4.90 12.33 15.34
CA ILE A 10 6.02 12.59 14.42
C ILE A 10 7.29 11.92 14.91
N LYS A 11 7.60 12.05 16.22
CA LYS A 11 8.73 11.37 16.86
C LYS A 11 8.66 9.86 16.66
N THR A 12 7.49 9.27 16.93
CA THR A 12 7.27 7.83 16.80
C THR A 12 7.48 7.35 15.36
N GLU A 13 6.96 8.04 14.36
CA GLU A 13 7.11 7.65 12.95
C GLU A 13 8.53 7.89 12.41
N ARG A 14 9.24 8.89 12.93
CA ARG A 14 10.67 9.11 12.67
C ARG A 14 11.51 7.96 13.21
N GLU A 15 11.30 7.58 14.48
CA GLU A 15 12.07 6.52 15.14
C GLU A 15 11.83 5.15 14.50
N LYS A 16 10.62 4.86 14.00
CA LYS A 16 10.33 3.64 13.22
C LYS A 16 11.15 3.51 11.92
N ARG A 17 11.73 4.61 11.44
CA ARG A 17 12.54 4.67 10.22
C ARG A 17 14.02 4.87 10.51
N ASP A 18 14.41 4.77 11.78
CA ASP A 18 15.79 4.97 12.26
C ASP A 18 16.40 6.33 11.86
N LEU A 19 15.57 7.34 11.62
CA LEU A 19 16.02 8.69 11.25
C LEU A 19 16.37 9.51 12.50
N THR A 20 17.47 10.24 12.46
CA THR A 20 17.77 11.29 13.44
C THR A 20 16.89 12.52 13.21
N GLN A 21 16.81 13.39 14.22
CA GLN A 21 16.11 14.69 14.09
C GLN A 21 16.74 15.58 13.01
N CYS A 22 18.06 15.46 12.79
CA CYS A 22 18.75 16.21 11.75
C CYS A 22 18.35 15.70 10.36
N GLU A 23 18.44 14.39 10.13
CA GLU A 23 18.07 13.77 8.84
C GLU A 23 16.62 14.07 8.47
N LEU A 24 15.68 13.91 9.41
CA LEU A 24 14.28 14.27 9.14
C LEU A 24 14.15 15.76 8.76
N GLY A 25 14.85 16.66 9.44
CA GLY A 25 14.79 18.08 9.11
C GLY A 25 15.32 18.38 7.70
N ILE A 26 16.41 17.72 7.29
CA ILE A 26 16.96 17.82 5.94
C ILE A 26 15.96 17.30 4.90
N GLU A 27 15.32 16.16 5.14
CA GLU A 27 14.25 15.61 4.28
C GLU A 27 13.05 16.57 4.14
N LEU A 28 12.74 17.33 5.19
CA LEU A 28 11.70 18.37 5.13
C LEU A 28 12.15 19.64 4.39
N GLY A 29 13.40 19.71 3.93
CA GLY A 29 13.97 20.83 3.18
C GLY A 29 14.59 21.92 4.04
N GLN A 30 14.97 21.61 5.29
CA GLN A 30 15.74 22.52 6.13
C GLN A 30 17.23 22.45 5.81
N THR A 31 17.97 23.50 6.17
CA THR A 31 19.44 23.48 6.13
C THR A 31 19.98 22.61 7.27
N GLU A 32 21.20 22.06 7.13
CA GLU A 32 21.84 21.25 8.17
C GLU A 32 21.87 21.95 9.53
N GLU A 33 22.13 23.27 9.55
CA GLU A 33 22.17 24.08 10.77
C GLU A 33 20.81 24.18 11.50
N SER A 34 19.71 24.17 10.75
CA SER A 34 18.36 24.41 11.30
C SER A 34 17.53 23.14 11.48
N ALA A 35 17.88 22.07 10.75
CA ALA A 35 17.14 20.81 10.66
C ALA A 35 16.83 20.19 12.03
N GLN A 36 17.87 19.86 12.81
CA GLN A 36 17.71 19.21 14.12
C GLN A 36 16.87 20.07 15.08
N THR A 37 17.18 21.37 15.18
CA THR A 37 16.51 22.28 16.12
C THR A 37 15.02 22.40 15.79
N ARG A 38 14.68 22.46 14.50
CA ARG A 38 13.30 22.56 14.06
C ARG A 38 12.49 21.31 14.41
N ILE A 39 13.00 20.11 14.09
CA ILE A 39 12.34 18.85 14.45
C ILE A 39 12.23 18.70 15.98
N SER A 40 13.27 19.03 16.74
CA SER A 40 13.24 18.97 18.21
C SER A 40 12.12 19.83 18.80
N LYS A 41 11.90 21.04 18.26
CA LYS A 41 10.79 21.92 18.70
C LYS A 41 9.43 21.35 18.33
N ILE A 42 9.30 20.73 17.15
CA ILE A 42 8.07 20.08 16.71
C ILE A 42 7.74 18.89 17.64
N GLU A 43 8.70 18.00 17.88
CA GLU A 43 8.52 16.81 18.72
C GLU A 43 8.18 17.14 20.18
N LYS A 44 8.69 18.27 20.69
CA LYS A 44 8.36 18.78 22.04
C LYS A 44 7.01 19.52 22.08
N GLY A 45 6.32 19.69 20.96
CA GLY A 45 5.07 20.45 20.86
C GLY A 45 5.24 21.97 21.01
N LEU A 46 6.48 22.48 20.94
CA LEU A 46 6.79 23.91 20.98
C LEU A 46 6.51 24.58 19.63
N LEU A 47 6.55 23.80 18.56
CA LEU A 47 6.28 24.21 17.20
C LEU A 47 5.33 23.19 16.54
N THR A 48 4.61 23.61 15.51
CA THR A 48 3.82 22.73 14.66
C THR A 48 4.40 22.75 13.25
N PRO A 49 4.39 21.62 12.52
CA PRO A 49 4.77 21.62 11.12
C PRO A 49 3.88 22.59 10.34
N ASN A 50 4.45 23.30 9.37
CA ASN A 50 3.67 24.06 8.40
C ASN A 50 2.99 23.10 7.39
N ILE A 51 2.18 23.63 6.47
CA ILE A 51 1.43 22.81 5.52
C ILE A 51 2.37 21.99 4.63
N ASP A 52 3.44 22.60 4.11
CA ASP A 52 4.41 21.92 3.25
C ASP A 52 5.14 20.79 3.98
N GLU A 53 5.53 21.03 5.23
CA GLU A 53 6.13 20.02 6.11
C GLU A 53 5.14 18.92 6.43
N LEU A 54 3.88 19.24 6.68
CA LEU A 54 2.84 18.26 6.96
C LEU A 54 2.60 17.35 5.75
N ILE A 55 2.58 17.91 4.54
CA ILE A 55 2.49 17.15 3.28
C ILE A 55 3.72 16.25 3.14
N LYS A 56 4.93 16.79 3.28
CA LYS A 56 6.17 15.99 3.19
C LYS A 56 6.23 14.89 4.23
N LEU A 57 5.84 15.17 5.48
CA LEU A 57 5.75 14.17 6.54
C LEU A 57 4.74 13.07 6.19
N SER A 58 3.58 13.44 5.64
CA SER A 58 2.55 12.46 5.24
C SER A 58 3.07 11.51 4.16
N LEU A 59 3.79 12.03 3.16
CA LEU A 59 4.40 11.25 2.09
C LEU A 59 5.57 10.39 2.60
N LEU A 60 6.50 10.99 3.35
CA LEU A 60 7.67 10.31 3.90
C LEU A 60 7.27 9.17 4.86
N PHE A 61 6.26 9.42 5.68
CA PHE A 61 5.77 8.44 6.65
C PHE A 61 4.72 7.50 6.08
N ASN A 62 4.26 7.74 4.86
CA ASN A 62 3.15 7.01 4.22
C ASN A 62 1.94 6.88 5.15
N VAL A 63 1.50 8.03 5.67
CA VAL A 63 0.35 8.17 6.58
C VAL A 63 -0.49 9.40 6.19
N SER A 64 -1.75 9.46 6.60
CA SER A 64 -2.60 10.62 6.41
C SER A 64 -2.18 11.79 7.31
N THR A 65 -2.52 12.99 6.87
CA THR A 65 -2.38 14.20 7.68
C THR A 65 -3.25 14.13 8.94
N ASP A 66 -4.43 13.51 8.88
CA ASP A 66 -5.29 13.30 10.05
C ASP A 66 -4.65 12.44 11.13
N TYR A 67 -3.89 11.42 10.73
CA TYR A 67 -3.06 10.63 11.65
C TYR A 67 -1.99 11.52 12.30
N LEU A 68 -1.22 12.26 11.49
CA LEU A 68 -0.16 13.16 11.99
C LEU A 68 -0.67 14.24 12.93
N LEU A 69 -1.86 14.78 12.63
CA LEU A 69 -2.54 15.78 13.46
C LEU A 69 -3.18 15.18 14.72
N GLY A 70 -3.16 13.85 14.85
CA GLY A 70 -3.74 13.11 15.97
C GLY A 70 -5.27 13.16 15.99
N ILE A 71 -5.90 13.43 14.84
CA ILE A 71 -7.35 13.43 14.61
C ILE A 71 -7.84 11.98 14.44
N SER A 72 -7.09 11.16 13.71
CA SER A 72 -7.37 9.75 13.49
C SER A 72 -6.33 8.85 14.14
N SER A 73 -6.75 7.67 14.62
CA SER A 73 -5.83 6.59 15.00
C SER A 73 -5.41 5.72 13.81
N ARG A 74 -6.13 5.80 12.68
CA ARG A 74 -5.79 5.08 11.46
C ARG A 74 -4.67 5.81 10.74
N LYS A 75 -3.60 5.09 10.41
CA LYS A 75 -2.43 5.63 9.70
C LYS A 75 -2.79 6.15 8.31
N ASN A 76 -3.69 5.50 7.59
CA ASN A 76 -4.14 5.94 6.27
C ASN A 76 -5.62 6.27 6.31
N ASN A 77 -5.99 7.35 5.62
CA ASN A 77 -7.38 7.72 5.34
C ASN A 77 -7.88 7.09 4.03
N SER A 78 -7.08 6.22 3.40
CA SER A 78 -7.46 5.57 2.15
C SER A 78 -8.70 4.71 2.42
N THR A 79 -9.86 5.23 2.03
CA THR A 79 -11.06 4.44 1.88
C THR A 79 -10.97 3.51 0.71
N GLN A 80 -10.04 3.76 -0.21
CA GLN A 80 -9.88 3.02 -1.44
C GLN A 80 -8.57 2.24 -1.42
N ILE A 81 -8.56 1.08 -2.05
CA ILE A 81 -7.38 0.29 -2.36
C ILE A 81 -7.35 0.15 -3.88
N THR A 82 -6.27 0.60 -4.51
CA THR A 82 -6.05 0.43 -5.94
C THR A 82 -5.18 -0.80 -6.24
N VAL A 83 -5.07 -1.16 -7.53
CA VAL A 83 -4.09 -2.16 -7.99
C VAL A 83 -2.67 -1.75 -7.60
N SER A 84 -2.30 -0.49 -7.80
CA SER A 84 -0.96 0.01 -7.44
C SER A 84 -0.64 -0.18 -5.94
N ASP A 85 -1.62 0.03 -5.06
CA ASP A 85 -1.46 -0.15 -3.62
C ASP A 85 -1.24 -1.62 -3.25
N ALA A 86 -1.99 -2.53 -3.88
CA ALA A 86 -1.82 -3.96 -3.66
C ALA A 86 -0.44 -4.43 -4.15
N PHE A 87 -0.04 -4.05 -5.36
CA PHE A 87 1.26 -4.44 -5.94
C PHE A 87 2.46 -3.88 -5.19
N ARG A 88 2.38 -2.64 -4.71
CA ARG A 88 3.42 -2.04 -3.86
C ARG A 88 3.67 -2.90 -2.61
N ASN A 89 2.60 -3.35 -1.94
CA ASN A 89 2.73 -4.23 -0.78
C ASN A 89 3.27 -5.62 -1.16
N LEU A 90 2.81 -6.19 -2.27
CA LEU A 90 3.28 -7.49 -2.74
C LEU A 90 4.78 -7.49 -3.08
N PHE A 91 5.32 -6.41 -3.66
CA PHE A 91 6.75 -6.26 -3.90
C PHE A 91 7.56 -6.17 -2.61
N GLU A 92 7.05 -5.48 -1.58
CA GLU A 92 7.71 -5.48 -0.27
C GLU A 92 7.70 -6.87 0.38
N LEU A 93 6.59 -7.61 0.27
CA LEU A 93 6.51 -8.98 0.77
C LEU A 93 7.45 -9.93 0.00
N GLU A 94 7.64 -9.73 -1.30
CA GLU A 94 8.62 -10.49 -2.08
C GLU A 94 10.05 -10.34 -1.53
N LYS A 95 10.46 -9.14 -1.13
CA LYS A 95 11.77 -8.93 -0.49
C LYS A 95 11.93 -9.72 0.81
N LEU A 96 10.82 -10.10 1.44
CA LEU A 96 10.76 -10.95 2.62
C LEU A 96 10.64 -12.45 2.31
N GLY A 97 10.68 -12.82 1.02
CA GLY A 97 10.60 -14.21 0.56
C GLY A 97 9.22 -14.69 0.15
N LEU A 98 8.25 -13.79 -0.07
CA LEU A 98 6.96 -14.16 -0.68
C LEU A 98 7.19 -14.63 -2.11
N SER A 99 6.64 -15.80 -2.45
CA SER A 99 6.61 -16.33 -3.81
C SER A 99 5.18 -16.47 -4.33
N ILE A 100 5.01 -16.27 -5.64
CA ILE A 100 3.74 -16.46 -6.33
C ILE A 100 3.85 -17.69 -7.21
N HIS A 101 3.06 -18.71 -6.89
CA HIS A 101 2.96 -19.94 -7.65
C HIS A 101 1.54 -20.11 -8.18
N ILE A 102 1.41 -20.61 -9.41
CA ILE A 102 0.13 -21.12 -9.93
C ILE A 102 0.19 -22.63 -9.82
N GLU A 103 -0.69 -23.21 -9.03
CA GLU A 103 -0.93 -24.65 -9.02
C GLU A 103 -2.12 -24.96 -9.92
N ALA A 104 -1.89 -25.78 -10.94
CA ALA A 104 -2.96 -26.37 -11.71
C ALA A 104 -3.41 -27.64 -10.99
N ARG A 105 -4.63 -27.65 -10.45
CA ARG A 105 -5.25 -28.87 -9.95
C ARG A 105 -6.45 -29.26 -10.78
N LYS A 106 -6.73 -30.56 -10.77
CA LYS A 106 -7.88 -31.16 -11.45
C LYS A 106 -8.95 -31.44 -10.42
N GLU A 107 -10.07 -30.76 -10.53
CA GLU A 107 -11.27 -31.05 -9.74
C GLU A 107 -12.32 -31.74 -10.60
N ILE A 108 -13.13 -32.60 -9.99
CA ILE A 108 -14.28 -33.23 -10.64
C ILE A 108 -15.51 -32.45 -10.20
N GLU A 109 -16.12 -31.74 -11.13
CA GLU A 109 -17.36 -30.99 -10.90
C GLU A 109 -18.51 -31.59 -11.72
N PRO A 110 -19.78 -31.48 -11.27
CA PRO A 110 -20.93 -31.89 -12.06
C PRO A 110 -21.21 -30.86 -13.17
N HIS A 111 -21.39 -31.33 -14.41
CA HIS A 111 -21.66 -30.47 -15.54
C HIS A 111 -22.97 -29.68 -15.35
N PRO A 112 -22.98 -28.35 -15.55
CA PRO A 112 -24.09 -27.48 -15.14
C PRO A 112 -25.43 -27.80 -15.82
N TYR A 113 -25.41 -28.51 -16.95
CA TYR A 113 -26.62 -28.88 -17.69
C TYR A 113 -26.94 -30.37 -17.68
N THR A 114 -25.95 -31.24 -17.52
CA THR A 114 -26.15 -32.70 -17.63
C THR A 114 -25.97 -33.43 -16.31
N GLY A 115 -25.30 -32.80 -15.34
CA GLY A 115 -24.95 -33.40 -14.05
C GLY A 115 -23.81 -34.42 -14.13
N ASP A 116 -23.31 -34.73 -15.33
CA ASP A 116 -22.23 -35.69 -15.51
C ASP A 116 -20.92 -35.15 -14.93
N PRO A 117 -20.10 -35.99 -14.27
CA PRO A 117 -18.80 -35.56 -13.76
C PRO A 117 -17.88 -35.17 -14.92
N TYR A 118 -17.30 -33.98 -14.85
CA TYR A 118 -16.27 -33.53 -15.78
C TYR A 118 -15.07 -32.96 -15.03
N THR A 119 -13.88 -33.13 -15.62
CA THR A 119 -12.64 -32.61 -15.04
C THR A 119 -12.49 -31.14 -15.39
N VAL A 120 -12.43 -30.31 -14.35
CA VAL A 120 -12.08 -28.89 -14.45
C VAL A 120 -10.60 -28.74 -14.13
N ASN A 121 -9.86 -28.05 -14.99
CA ASN A 121 -8.53 -27.57 -14.64
C ASN A 121 -8.71 -26.22 -13.95
N ILE A 122 -8.35 -26.17 -12.67
CA ILE A 122 -8.35 -24.94 -11.88
C ILE A 122 -6.90 -24.51 -11.75
N GLU A 123 -6.61 -23.29 -12.20
CA GLU A 123 -5.32 -22.63 -12.00
C GLU A 123 -5.43 -21.67 -10.83
N ASP A 124 -4.94 -22.10 -9.67
CA ASP A 124 -4.97 -21.30 -8.45
C ASP A 124 -3.62 -20.63 -8.21
N VAL A 125 -3.63 -19.33 -7.96
CA VAL A 125 -2.49 -18.65 -7.36
C VAL A 125 -2.45 -18.98 -5.87
N MET A 126 -1.30 -19.42 -5.34
CA MET A 126 -1.11 -19.77 -3.91
C MET A 126 -1.39 -18.60 -2.93
N ILE A 127 -1.55 -17.39 -3.45
CA ILE A 127 -2.17 -16.25 -2.77
C ILE A 127 -3.49 -15.97 -3.49
N THR A 128 -4.59 -16.42 -2.90
CA THR A 128 -5.91 -16.26 -3.50
C THR A 128 -6.55 -14.93 -3.09
N PHE A 129 -7.07 -14.22 -4.08
CA PHE A 129 -7.91 -13.05 -3.87
C PHE A 129 -9.30 -13.36 -4.42
N ASN A 130 -10.34 -13.13 -3.62
CA ASN A 130 -11.72 -13.20 -4.11
C ASN A 130 -12.10 -11.91 -4.88
N ASN A 131 -11.23 -11.49 -5.79
CA ASN A 131 -11.41 -10.34 -6.66
C ASN A 131 -10.71 -10.63 -7.99
N LYS A 132 -11.50 -10.72 -9.06
CA LYS A 132 -11.02 -11.09 -10.39
C LYS A 132 -9.95 -10.13 -10.94
N GLN A 133 -10.06 -8.83 -10.66
CA GLN A 133 -9.15 -7.84 -11.23
C GLN A 133 -7.72 -8.05 -10.72
N ILE A 134 -7.55 -8.26 -9.40
CA ILE A 134 -6.23 -8.54 -8.85
C ILE A 134 -5.73 -9.94 -9.22
N ASP A 135 -6.62 -10.94 -9.32
CA ASP A 135 -6.25 -12.27 -9.80
C ASP A 135 -5.67 -12.24 -11.22
N ASP A 136 -6.33 -11.52 -12.14
CA ASP A 136 -5.85 -11.32 -13.51
C ASP A 136 -4.46 -10.65 -13.53
N LYS A 137 -4.23 -9.65 -12.65
CA LYS A 137 -2.94 -8.98 -12.52
C LYS A 137 -1.84 -9.85 -11.91
N LEU A 138 -2.17 -10.74 -10.97
CA LEU A 138 -1.19 -11.69 -10.41
C LEU A 138 -0.76 -12.73 -11.45
N LYS A 139 -1.70 -13.20 -12.28
CA LYS A 139 -1.41 -14.05 -13.43
C LYS A 139 -0.49 -13.36 -14.43
N GLU A 140 -0.78 -12.09 -14.74
CA GLU A 140 0.08 -11.24 -15.58
C GLU A 140 1.51 -11.13 -15.00
N TRP A 141 1.63 -10.81 -13.71
CA TRP A 141 2.92 -10.69 -13.05
C TRP A 141 3.75 -11.98 -13.11
N LYS A 142 3.11 -13.12 -12.84
CA LYS A 142 3.79 -14.42 -12.95
C LYS A 142 4.33 -14.65 -14.36
N ALA A 143 3.54 -14.41 -15.39
CA ALA A 143 3.96 -14.58 -16.77
C ALA A 143 5.14 -13.65 -17.13
N VAL A 144 5.12 -12.40 -16.64
CA VAL A 144 6.22 -11.45 -16.80
C VAL A 144 7.49 -11.97 -16.13
N LYS A 145 7.40 -12.52 -14.91
CA LYS A 145 8.54 -13.13 -14.21
C LYS A 145 9.11 -14.33 -14.95
N GLU A 146 8.28 -15.28 -15.32
CA GLU A 146 8.70 -16.47 -16.10
C GLU A 146 9.40 -16.08 -17.42
N THR A 147 8.99 -14.96 -18.01
CA THR A 147 9.58 -14.44 -19.25
C THR A 147 10.90 -13.70 -19.01
N CYS A 148 10.97 -12.88 -17.96
CA CYS A 148 12.05 -11.92 -17.74
C CYS A 148 13.16 -12.41 -16.80
N GLU A 149 12.84 -13.30 -15.87
CA GLU A 149 13.77 -13.82 -14.87
C GLU A 149 14.51 -15.07 -15.38
N GLY A 150 15.71 -15.31 -14.86
CA GLY A 150 16.56 -16.44 -15.21
C GLY A 150 18.03 -16.08 -15.39
N GLU A 151 18.93 -16.98 -15.01
CA GLU A 151 20.39 -16.75 -14.99
C GLU A 151 20.98 -16.41 -16.38
N SER A 152 20.31 -16.81 -17.46
CA SER A 152 20.72 -16.55 -18.84
C SER A 152 20.15 -15.25 -19.43
N LYS A 153 19.31 -14.51 -18.69
CA LYS A 153 18.60 -13.33 -19.19
C LYS A 153 19.45 -12.06 -19.07
N GLY A 154 19.76 -11.46 -20.22
CA GLY A 154 20.53 -10.21 -20.33
C GLY A 154 19.72 -8.94 -20.02
N ASP A 155 20.37 -7.78 -20.16
CA ASP A 155 19.84 -6.47 -19.74
C ASP A 155 18.50 -6.07 -20.36
N VAL A 156 18.18 -6.57 -21.57
CA VAL A 156 16.91 -6.29 -22.24
C VAL A 156 15.72 -6.78 -21.40
N TYR A 157 15.82 -7.98 -20.83
CA TYR A 157 14.75 -8.56 -20.01
C TYR A 157 14.61 -7.85 -18.65
N LYS A 158 15.74 -7.43 -18.06
CA LYS A 158 15.73 -6.60 -16.85
C LYS A 158 15.02 -5.26 -17.09
N LYS A 159 15.26 -4.63 -18.25
CA LYS A 159 14.56 -3.40 -18.66
C LYS A 159 13.07 -3.64 -18.90
N LEU A 160 12.70 -4.78 -19.50
CA LEU A 160 11.30 -5.15 -19.74
C LEU A 160 10.55 -5.33 -18.41
N TYR A 161 11.15 -6.08 -17.46
CA TYR A 161 10.57 -6.24 -16.13
C TYR A 161 10.39 -4.90 -15.43
N LYS A 162 11.43 -4.06 -15.39
CA LYS A 162 11.34 -2.72 -14.78
C LYS A 162 10.31 -1.83 -15.47
N ALA A 163 10.13 -1.94 -16.78
CA ALA A 163 9.12 -1.18 -17.50
C ALA A 163 7.71 -1.59 -17.06
N TRP A 164 7.45 -2.90 -16.98
CA TRP A 164 6.19 -3.45 -16.48
C TRP A 164 5.93 -3.09 -15.01
N GLU A 165 6.95 -3.23 -14.16
CA GLU A 165 6.88 -2.87 -12.73
C GLU A 165 6.48 -1.39 -12.54
N ASN A 166 7.06 -0.50 -13.33
CA ASN A 166 6.70 0.92 -13.28
C ASN A 166 5.30 1.22 -13.84
N ASP A 167 4.75 0.36 -14.69
CA ASP A 167 3.42 0.51 -15.26
C ASP A 167 2.35 0.06 -14.28
N ILE A 168 2.50 -1.14 -13.69
CA ILE A 168 1.55 -1.66 -12.69
C ILE A 168 1.50 -0.81 -11.42
N LEU A 169 2.60 -0.14 -11.06
CA LEU A 169 2.64 0.81 -9.94
C LEU A 169 1.95 2.15 -10.21
N LYS A 170 1.42 2.37 -11.42
CA LYS A 170 0.57 3.50 -11.80
C LYS A 170 -0.87 3.06 -12.10
N ASP A 171 -1.19 1.79 -11.91
CA ASP A 171 -2.54 1.27 -12.13
C ASP A 171 -3.44 1.69 -10.97
N ASP A 172 -4.18 2.78 -11.19
CA ASP A 172 -5.13 3.35 -10.22
C ASP A 172 -6.50 2.64 -10.25
N THR A 173 -6.61 1.47 -10.88
CA THR A 173 -7.85 0.68 -10.89
C THR A 173 -8.25 0.34 -9.45
N LEU A 174 -9.50 0.67 -9.10
CA LEU A 174 -10.05 0.49 -7.76
C LEU A 174 -10.40 -0.98 -7.49
N LEU A 175 -9.75 -1.59 -6.49
CA LEU A 175 -10.00 -2.96 -6.05
C LEU A 175 -10.99 -3.05 -4.89
N TRP A 176 -10.99 -2.04 -4.02
CA TRP A 176 -11.87 -1.98 -2.86
C TRP A 176 -12.12 -0.54 -2.44
N GLU A 177 -13.32 -0.25 -1.96
CA GLU A 177 -13.67 1.03 -1.35
C GLU A 177 -14.48 0.80 -0.07
N ASN A 178 -14.18 1.59 0.96
CA ASN A 178 -14.91 1.63 2.22
C ASN A 178 -16.24 2.37 2.02
N THR A 179 -17.27 1.62 1.66
CA THR A 179 -18.63 2.17 1.48
C THR A 179 -19.30 2.62 2.78
N ASN A 180 -18.74 2.30 3.96
CA ASN A 180 -19.33 2.75 5.23
C ASN A 180 -19.21 4.27 5.42
N GLN A 181 -18.20 4.91 4.84
CA GLN A 181 -18.11 6.37 4.92
C GLN A 181 -19.20 7.07 4.10
N ILE A 182 -19.64 6.44 3.00
CA ILE A 182 -20.80 6.88 2.21
C ILE A 182 -22.10 6.70 3.01
N LEU A 183 -22.23 5.61 3.78
CA LEU A 183 -23.40 5.38 4.62
C LEU A 183 -23.47 6.37 5.78
N ASP A 184 -22.35 6.67 6.44
CA ASP A 184 -22.28 7.68 7.50
C ASP A 184 -22.58 9.10 6.95
N ASP A 185 -22.15 9.41 5.73
CA ASP A 185 -22.44 10.69 5.07
C ASP A 185 -23.90 10.81 4.57
N ILE A 186 -24.53 9.70 4.16
CA ILE A 186 -25.92 9.68 3.65
C ILE A 186 -26.94 9.57 4.79
N PHE A 187 -26.67 8.78 5.83
CA PHE A 187 -27.62 8.46 6.89
C PHE A 187 -27.28 9.13 8.23
N GLY A 188 -26.10 9.72 8.39
CA GLY A 188 -25.62 10.15 9.71
C GLY A 188 -25.47 8.97 10.68
N ASN A 189 -25.14 9.25 11.94
CA ASN A 189 -25.02 8.23 13.00
C ASN A 189 -26.33 7.49 13.34
N GLU A 190 -27.40 7.68 12.58
CA GLU A 190 -28.66 6.95 12.76
C GLU A 190 -28.70 5.75 11.82
N ILE A 191 -28.37 4.58 12.36
CA ILE A 191 -28.55 3.30 11.68
C ILE A 191 -30.07 3.11 11.45
N PRO A 192 -30.56 2.97 10.19
CA PRO A 192 -31.99 3.01 9.89
C PRO A 192 -32.71 1.68 10.14
N PHE A 193 -32.16 0.79 10.95
CA PHE A 193 -32.77 -0.51 11.24
C PHE A 193 -32.83 -0.74 12.75
N ASN A 194 -33.98 -0.34 13.29
CA ASN A 194 -34.58 -0.91 14.51
C ASN A 194 -35.48 -2.07 14.10
#